data_AF-A0A918S0E8-F1
#
_entry.id   AF-A0A918S0E8-F1
#
_cell.length_a   1.000
_cell.length_b   1.000
_cell.length_c   1.000
_cell.angle_alpha   90.00
_cell.angle_beta   90.00
_cell.angle_gamma   90.00
#
_symmetry.space_group_name_H-M   'P 1'
#
loop_
_entity.id
_entity.type
_entity.pdbx_description
1 polymer ?
#
loop_
_entity_poly.entity_id
_entity_poly.type
_entity_poly.pdbx_seq_one_letter_code
_entity_poly.pdbx_strand_id
1 'polypeptide(L)'
;MIINAGEKVHIMYRALYEGSTRRHVVGQVTATEGSVCRIEGFVFIYDQHASTFARKLNMRITIVDVAESGYVVNIIDPDTDLDKVEYRYTSGAGVIVTDGGKFSLNVNEFGARS
;
A
#
# COMPACT_ATOMS: atom_id res chain seq x y z
N MET A 1 -6.57 18.75 -8.04
CA MET A 1 -6.54 17.27 -7.95
C MET A 1 -5.56 16.93 -6.84
N ILE A 2 -5.91 16.04 -5.90
CA ILE A 2 -5.07 15.76 -4.71
C ILE A 2 -3.91 14.82 -5.04
N ILE A 3 -4.06 13.99 -6.08
CA ILE A 3 -3.05 13.07 -6.63
C ILE A 3 -2.91 13.31 -8.13
N ASN A 4 -1.69 13.15 -8.66
CA ASN A 4 -1.34 13.36 -10.06
C ASN A 4 -0.79 12.09 -10.72
N ALA A 5 -0.95 11.98 -12.04
CA ALA A 5 -0.25 10.96 -12.81
C ALA A 5 1.28 11.12 -12.65
N GLY A 6 1.99 10.00 -12.46
CA GLY A 6 3.41 9.97 -12.14
C GLY A 6 3.71 9.75 -10.65
N GLU A 7 2.79 10.11 -9.76
CA GLU A 7 2.99 9.91 -8.32
C GLU A 7 2.94 8.43 -7.93
N LYS A 8 3.80 8.05 -6.99
CA LYS A 8 3.79 6.71 -6.39
C LYS A 8 2.94 6.75 -5.13
N VAL A 9 2.14 5.71 -4.94
CA VAL A 9 1.18 5.61 -3.86
C VAL A 9 1.27 4.26 -3.15
N HIS A 10 0.97 4.29 -1.86
CA HIS A 10 0.65 3.13 -1.04
C HIS A 10 -0.79 3.27 -0.55
N ILE A 11 -1.62 2.27 -0.87
CA ILE A 11 -3.05 2.26 -0.55
C ILE A 11 -3.33 1.08 0.38
N MET A 12 -3.93 1.38 1.54
CA MET A 12 -4.37 0.39 2.51
C MET A 12 -5.89 0.30 2.52
N TYR A 13 -6.42 -0.92 2.38
CA TYR A 13 -7.85 -1.17 2.53
C TYR A 13 -8.15 -1.30 4.03
N ARG A 14 -9.07 -0.47 4.53
CA ARG A 14 -9.55 -0.58 5.91
C ARG A 14 -10.34 -1.89 6.06
N ALA A 15 -10.12 -2.60 7.17
CA ALA A 15 -10.92 -3.76 7.51
C ALA A 15 -12.35 -3.30 7.85
N LEU A 16 -13.35 -3.85 7.16
CA LEU A 16 -14.75 -3.49 7.38
C LEU A 16 -15.42 -4.38 8.43
N TYR A 17 -14.87 -5.58 8.65
CA TYR A 17 -15.36 -6.57 9.61
C TYR A 17 -14.23 -7.50 10.04
N GLU A 18 -14.44 -8.24 11.14
CA GLU A 18 -13.50 -9.23 11.65
C GLU A 18 -13.23 -10.34 10.61
N GLY A 19 -11.96 -10.61 10.33
CA GLY A 19 -11.57 -11.57 9.29
C GLY A 19 -11.54 -10.99 7.87
N SER A 20 -11.80 -9.70 7.68
CA SER A 20 -11.60 -9.02 6.39
C SER A 20 -10.18 -9.25 5.87
N THR A 21 -10.07 -9.59 4.58
CA THR A 21 -8.76 -9.71 3.93
C THR A 21 -8.05 -8.36 3.94
N ARG A 22 -6.97 -8.26 4.71
CA ARG A 22 -6.09 -7.09 4.71
C ARG A 22 -5.28 -7.10 3.42
N ARG A 23 -5.46 -6.07 2.62
CA ARG A 23 -4.87 -5.94 1.28
C ARG A 23 -4.33 -4.53 1.11
N HIS A 24 -3.13 -4.41 0.59
CA HIS A 24 -2.54 -3.14 0.20
C HIS A 24 -2.18 -3.15 -1.30
N VAL A 25 -2.10 -1.96 -1.88
CA VAL A 25 -1.57 -1.73 -3.24
C VAL A 25 -0.40 -0.77 -3.12
N VAL A 26 0.69 -1.07 -3.80
CA VAL A 26 1.82 -0.13 -3.96
C VAL A 26 2.10 0.00 -5.45
N GLY A 27 2.08 1.21 -5.97
CA GLY A 27 2.19 1.42 -7.40
C GLY A 27 2.28 2.88 -7.81
N GLN A 28 2.32 3.10 -9.12
CA GLN A 28 2.36 4.41 -9.73
C GLN A 28 1.02 4.75 -10.36
N VAL A 29 0.57 5.99 -10.16
CA VAL A 29 -0.63 6.52 -10.80
C VAL A 29 -0.34 6.79 -12.27
N THR A 30 -1.08 6.15 -13.15
CA THR A 30 -0.92 6.27 -14.61
C THR A 30 -1.95 7.21 -15.24
N ALA A 31 -3.11 7.37 -14.60
CA ALA A 31 -4.16 8.29 -15.04
C ALA A 31 -5.08 8.67 -13.87
N THR A 32 -5.71 9.83 -13.97
CA THR A 32 -6.64 10.36 -12.97
C THR A 32 -7.85 11.00 -13.64
N GLU A 33 -9.03 10.82 -13.06
CA GLU A 33 -10.28 11.47 -13.44
C GLU A 33 -11.09 11.76 -12.18
N GLY A 34 -11.17 13.04 -11.79
CA GLY A 34 -11.74 13.42 -10.49
C GLY A 34 -10.92 12.80 -9.33
N SER A 35 -11.57 11.98 -8.51
CA SER A 35 -10.95 11.18 -7.44
C SER A 35 -10.59 9.75 -7.88
N VAL A 36 -10.97 9.34 -9.09
CA VAL A 36 -10.66 8.00 -9.60
C VAL A 36 -9.27 8.00 -10.19
N CYS A 37 -8.46 7.01 -9.81
CA CYS A 37 -7.08 6.84 -10.23
C CYS A 37 -6.88 5.44 -10.81
N ARG A 38 -6.13 5.36 -11.92
CA ARG A 38 -5.57 4.11 -12.46
C ARG A 38 -4.16 3.95 -11.92
N ILE A 39 -3.88 2.83 -11.27
CA ILE A 39 -2.62 2.55 -10.61
C ILE A 39 -2.02 1.29 -11.21
N GLU A 40 -0.77 1.36 -11.63
CA GLU A 40 0.02 0.19 -12.06
C GLU A 40 0.98 -0.18 -10.94
N GLY A 41 0.91 -1.43 -10.46
CA GLY A 41 1.78 -1.86 -9.38
C GLY A 41 1.45 -3.23 -8.82
N PHE A 42 1.89 -3.45 -7.57
CA PHE A 42 1.83 -4.74 -6.89
C PHE A 42 0.81 -4.74 -5.77
N VAL A 43 0.27 -5.92 -5.52
CA VAL A 43 -0.68 -6.14 -4.45
C VAL A 43 -0.09 -7.03 -3.39
N PHE A 44 -0.32 -6.60 -2.16
CA PHE A 44 0.17 -7.23 -0.95
C PHE A 44 -1.03 -7.70 -0.15
N ILE A 45 -1.04 -8.98 0.21
CA ILE A 45 -2.13 -9.58 1.00
C ILE A 45 -1.55 -10.07 2.31
N TYR A 46 -2.23 -9.77 3.40
CA TYR A 46 -1.82 -10.25 4.71
C TYR A 46 -1.89 -11.77 4.78
N ASP A 47 -0.76 -12.36 5.14
CA ASP A 47 -0.58 -13.77 5.42
C ASP A 47 -0.63 -13.95 6.94
N GLN A 48 -1.64 -14.68 7.42
CA GLN A 48 -1.83 -14.95 8.84
C GLN A 48 -0.74 -15.86 9.42
N HIS A 49 -0.19 -16.79 8.63
CA HIS A 49 0.84 -17.71 9.08
C HIS A 49 2.17 -17.00 9.27
N ALA A 50 2.55 -16.16 8.30
CA ALA A 50 3.78 -15.38 8.36
C ALA A 50 3.63 -14.07 9.15
N SER A 51 2.41 -13.72 9.57
CA SER A 51 2.09 -12.45 10.26
C SER A 51 2.60 -11.20 9.54
N THR A 52 2.65 -11.23 8.21
CA THR A 52 3.17 -10.16 7.34
C THR A 52 2.37 -10.08 6.05
N PHE A 53 2.68 -9.13 5.17
CA PHE A 53 2.04 -9.07 3.85
C PHE A 53 2.91 -9.71 2.77
N ALA A 54 2.33 -10.65 2.03
CA ALA A 54 2.95 -11.31 0.91
C ALA A 54 2.62 -10.59 -0.42
N ARG A 55 3.65 -10.30 -1.22
CA ARG A 55 3.51 -9.74 -2.56
C ARG A 55 2.92 -10.77 -3.52
N LYS A 56 1.98 -10.35 -4.36
CA LYS A 56 1.55 -11.12 -5.53
C LYS A 56 2.47 -10.81 -6.70
N LEU A 57 2.99 -11.87 -7.34
CA LEU A 57 4.06 -11.78 -8.35
C LEU A 57 3.68 -10.95 -9.59
N ASN A 58 2.41 -10.98 -9.97
CA ASN A 58 1.96 -10.29 -11.18
C ASN A 58 1.65 -8.83 -10.87
N MET A 59 2.36 -7.93 -11.55
CA MET A 59 1.97 -6.53 -11.67
C MET A 59 0.57 -6.46 -12.28
N ARG A 60 -0.26 -5.52 -11.80
CA ARG A 60 -1.59 -5.31 -12.35
C ARG A 60 -2.01 -3.86 -12.31
N ILE A 61 -2.95 -3.55 -13.19
CA ILE A 61 -3.66 -2.28 -13.19
C ILE A 61 -4.82 -2.38 -12.20
N THR A 62 -4.88 -1.45 -11.24
CA THR A 62 -5.95 -1.32 -10.26
C THR A 62 -6.60 0.05 -10.42
N ILE A 63 -7.94 0.10 -10.45
CA ILE A 63 -8.69 1.36 -10.43
C ILE A 63 -9.23 1.57 -9.02
N VAL A 64 -8.98 2.75 -8.45
CA VAL A 64 -9.41 3.11 -7.09
C VAL A 64 -9.95 4.53 -7.09
N ASP A 65 -11.07 4.74 -6.40
CA ASP A 65 -11.49 6.08 -5.98
C ASP A 65 -10.73 6.46 -4.70
N VAL A 66 -9.76 7.38 -4.80
CA VAL A 66 -8.88 7.72 -3.67
C VAL A 66 -9.57 8.59 -2.62
N ALA A 67 -10.76 9.14 -2.91
CA ALA A 67 -11.54 9.90 -1.94
C ALA A 67 -12.48 9.01 -1.11
N GLU A 68 -12.59 7.73 -1.46
CA GLU A 68 -13.45 6.79 -0.75
C GLU A 68 -12.91 6.46 0.65
N SER A 69 -13.81 6.50 1.64
CA SER A 69 -13.52 6.36 3.07
C SER A 69 -12.93 5.00 3.48
N GLY A 70 -13.08 3.99 2.61
CA GLY A 70 -12.56 2.64 2.80
C GLY A 70 -11.04 2.51 2.67
N TYR A 71 -10.34 3.58 2.28
CA TYR A 71 -8.90 3.55 2.03
C TYR A 71 -8.13 4.53 2.92
N VAL A 72 -6.88 4.17 3.20
CA VAL A 72 -5.84 5.14 3.57
C VAL A 72 -4.87 5.20 2.40
N VAL A 73 -4.66 6.40 1.84
CA VAL A 73 -3.82 6.62 0.66
C VAL A 73 -2.65 7.49 1.05
N ASN A 74 -1.45 6.95 0.93
CA ASN A 74 -0.19 7.65 1.18
C ASN A 74 0.51 7.91 -0.17
N ILE A 75 0.95 9.15 -0.40
CA ILE A 75 1.93 9.43 -1.45
C ILE A 75 3.30 9.03 -0.89
N ILE A 76 4.06 8.24 -1.64
CA ILE A 76 5.37 7.73 -1.23
C ILE A 76 6.47 8.38 -2.06
N ASP A 77 7.73 8.18 -1.64
CA ASP A 77 8.89 8.80 -2.28
C ASP A 77 8.92 8.47 -3.79
N PRO A 78 9.09 9.47 -4.68
CA PRO A 78 9.13 9.25 -6.12
C PRO A 78 10.30 8.33 -6.54
N ASP A 79 11.35 8.22 -5.75
CA ASP A 79 12.50 7.33 -6.00
C ASP A 79 12.23 5.87 -5.55
N THR A 80 11.08 5.57 -4.95
CA THR A 80 10.75 4.22 -4.44
C THR A 80 10.89 3.16 -5.53
N ASP A 81 11.71 2.13 -5.32
CA ASP A 81 11.81 1.00 -6.23
C ASP A 81 10.63 0.02 -6.02
N LEU A 82 9.59 0.16 -6.83
CA LEU A 82 8.35 -0.62 -6.74
C LEU A 82 8.59 -2.14 -6.84
N ASP A 83 9.65 -2.56 -7.53
CA ASP A 83 10.00 -3.97 -7.67
C ASP A 83 10.73 -4.54 -6.45
N LYS A 84 11.21 -3.69 -5.55
CA LYS A 84 11.84 -4.09 -4.29
C LYS A 84 10.94 -3.91 -3.08
N VAL A 85 9.74 -3.35 -3.26
CA VAL A 85 8.81 -3.14 -2.15
C VAL A 85 8.44 -4.47 -1.49
N GLU A 86 8.63 -4.51 -0.18
CA GLU A 86 8.33 -5.65 0.67
C GLU A 86 7.91 -5.22 2.06
N TYR A 87 7.35 -6.17 2.82
CA TYR A 87 6.94 -5.97 4.19
C TYR A 87 7.88 -6.75 5.10
N ARG A 88 8.45 -6.06 6.09
CA ARG A 88 9.40 -6.64 7.04
C ARG A 88 9.02 -6.28 8.48
N TYR A 89 9.33 -7.18 9.40
CA TYR A 89 9.22 -6.90 10.83
C TYR A 89 10.48 -6.22 11.33
N THR A 90 10.33 -5.11 12.05
CA THR A 90 11.43 -4.36 12.67
C THR A 90 11.21 -4.27 14.17
N SER A 91 12.25 -4.59 14.95
CA SER A 91 12.20 -4.49 16.42
C SER A 91 11.82 -3.07 16.87
N GLY A 92 10.83 -2.96 17.75
CA GLY A 92 10.34 -1.68 18.29
C GLY A 92 9.33 -0.91 17.41
N ALA A 93 9.35 -1.09 16.09
CA ALA A 93 8.42 -0.44 15.16
C ALA A 93 7.28 -1.35 14.68
N GLY A 94 7.50 -2.67 14.69
CA GLY A 94 6.56 -3.66 14.18
C GLY A 94 6.68 -3.84 12.66
N VAL A 95 5.55 -3.98 11.96
CA VAL A 95 5.56 -4.22 10.50
C VAL A 95 5.79 -2.89 9.78
N ILE A 96 6.80 -2.86 8.91
CA ILE A 96 7.08 -1.76 8.01
C ILE A 96 6.94 -2.23 6.56
N VAL A 97 6.59 -1.29 5.67
CA VAL A 97 6.72 -1.45 4.22
C VAL A 97 7.89 -0.61 3.75
N THR A 98 8.78 -1.18 2.93
CA THR A 98 10.02 -0.53 2.48
C THR A 98 10.47 -1.11 1.15
N ASP A 99 11.26 -0.35 0.40
CA ASP A 99 12.02 -0.84 -0.77
C ASP A 99 13.49 -1.17 -0.44
N GLY A 100 13.87 -1.07 0.83
CA GLY A 100 15.26 -1.20 1.30
C GLY A 100 16.13 0.04 1.02
N GLY A 101 15.56 1.11 0.48
CA GLY A 101 16.21 2.38 0.17
C GLY A 101 15.65 3.53 0.99
N LYS A 102 15.19 4.59 0.31
CA LYS A 102 14.66 5.81 0.95
C LYS A 102 13.23 5.65 1.45
N PHE A 103 12.47 4.69 0.91
CA PHE A 103 11.09 4.48 1.30
C PHE A 103 11.00 3.52 2.49
N SER A 104 10.43 4.01 3.58
CA SER A 104 10.06 3.19 4.73
C SER A 104 8.85 3.81 5.41
N LEU A 105 7.80 3.01 5.62
CA LEU A 105 6.56 3.43 6.25
C LEU A 105 6.14 2.39 7.29
N ASN A 106 5.80 2.85 8.49
CA ASN A 106 5.33 1.98 9.55
C ASN A 106 3.82 1.73 9.43
N VAL A 107 3.42 0.55 8.96
CA VAL A 107 2.00 0.24 8.74
C VAL A 107 1.23 -0.05 10.04
N ASN A 108 1.92 -0.23 11.16
CA ASN A 108 1.29 -0.38 12.48
C ASN A 108 0.84 0.95 13.07
N GLU A 109 1.18 2.10 12.48
CA GLU A 109 0.65 3.40 12.92
C GLU A 109 -0.88 3.49 12.80
N PHE A 110 -1.49 2.60 12.02
CA PHE A 110 -2.94 2.50 11.80
C PHE A 110 -3.61 1.35 12.57
N GLY A 111 -2.86 0.58 13.36
CA GLY A 111 -3.37 -0.50 14.20
C GLY A 111 -3.36 -0.09 15.68
N ALA A 112 -4.48 -0.27 16.39
CA ALA A 112 -4.46 -0.20 17.84
C ALA A 112 -3.51 -1.28 18.37
N ARG A 113 -2.58 -0.90 19.25
CA ARG A 113 -1.92 -1.87 20.14
C ARG A 113 -3.04 -2.66 20.82
N SER A 114 -3.13 -3.96 20.58
CA SER A 114 -3.76 -4.90 21.52
C SER A 114 -2.78 -5.19 22.62
#